data_AF-A0A238XF81-F1
#
_entry.id   AF-A0A238XF81-F1
#
_cell.length_a   1.000
_cell.length_b   1.000
_cell.length_c   1.000
_cell.angle_alpha   90.00
_cell.angle_beta   90.00
_cell.angle_gamma   90.00
#
_symmetry.space_group_name_H-M   'P 1'
#
loop_
_entity.id
_entity.type
_entity.pdbx_description
1 polymer ?
#
loop_
_entity_poly.entity_id
_entity_poly.type
_entity_poly.pdbx_seq_one_letter_code
_entity_poly.pdbx_strand_id
1 'polypeptide(L)'
;MTAPVLLAPPLAGGPVNRGVSARVLITVSLALFAGGNAWLTVIGPSTSIAVIAGPLLMVGLGAGLSFGVGDGAAMSLVEPEQAGMATGFLNTMRIGSEAILIAVYGAVLVSLIGTRVGSQELAAKVAAGDLTGGDPAVLTAGFTHALHIALCGTAAVCLVGTVAIAAALARPRRVAANPGSNDSPLPTKVA
;
A
#
# COMPACT_ATOMS: atom_id res chain seq x y z
N MET A 1 1.85 14.07 7.32
CA MET A 1 1.83 13.07 6.23
C MET A 1 2.72 13.44 5.07
N THR A 2 2.63 14.66 4.55
CA THR A 2 3.30 15.09 3.32
C THR A 2 4.83 15.05 3.37
N ALA A 3 5.44 15.52 4.46
CA ALA A 3 6.90 15.53 4.62
C ALA A 3 7.55 14.12 4.56
N PRO A 4 7.07 13.09 5.31
CA PRO A 4 7.62 11.74 5.20
C PRO A 4 7.49 11.13 3.79
N VAL A 5 6.36 11.33 3.12
CA VAL A 5 6.12 10.82 1.77
C VAL A 5 7.10 11.43 0.77
N LEU A 6 7.45 12.70 0.92
CA LEU A 6 8.43 13.40 0.09
C LEU A 6 9.89 13.00 0.38
N LEU A 7 10.18 12.61 1.63
CA LEU A 7 11.52 12.19 2.05
C LEU A 7 11.81 10.71 1.79
N ALA A 8 10.77 9.88 1.62
CA ALA A 8 10.95 8.45 1.40
C ALA A 8 11.71 8.11 0.10
N PRO A 9 11.45 8.72 -1.07
CA PRO A 9 12.18 8.39 -2.30
C PRO A 9 13.68 8.72 -2.24
N PRO A 10 14.14 9.87 -1.71
CA PRO A 10 15.56 10.13 -1.48
C PRO A 10 16.22 9.16 -0.50
N LEU A 11 15.54 8.80 0.60
CA LEU A 11 16.05 7.86 1.60
C LEU A 11 16.10 6.42 1.06
N ALA A 12 15.20 6.07 0.15
CA ALA A 12 15.19 4.81 -0.59
C ALA A 12 16.25 4.75 -1.71
N GLY A 13 16.81 5.89 -2.12
CA GLY A 13 17.84 5.98 -3.14
C GLY A 13 19.11 5.20 -2.79
N GLY A 14 19.50 5.17 -1.51
CA GLY A 14 20.67 4.41 -1.05
C GLY A 14 20.56 2.89 -1.27
N PRO A 15 19.47 2.23 -0.82
CA PRO A 15 19.19 0.83 -1.10
C PRO A 15 18.98 0.51 -2.60
N VAL A 16 18.28 1.35 -3.35
CA VAL A 16 18.07 1.16 -4.81
C VAL A 16 19.40 1.19 -5.56
N ASN A 17 20.29 2.14 -5.21
CA ASN A 17 21.61 2.26 -5.82
C ASN A 17 22.58 1.11 -5.45
N ARG A 18 22.19 0.25 -4.50
CA ARG A 18 22.89 -1.00 -4.13
C ARG A 18 22.34 -2.24 -4.86
N GLY A 19 21.45 -2.08 -5.84
CA GLY A 19 20.95 -3.17 -6.68
C GLY A 19 19.80 -3.98 -6.05
N VAL A 20 19.07 -3.41 -5.09
CA VAL A 20 17.91 -4.07 -4.48
C VAL A 20 16.77 -4.19 -5.50
N SER A 21 16.28 -5.41 -5.73
CA SER A 21 15.17 -5.67 -6.66
C SER A 21 13.90 -4.91 -6.27
N ALA A 22 13.18 -4.37 -7.26
CA ALA A 22 11.88 -3.71 -7.09
C ALA A 22 10.90 -4.52 -6.23
N ARG A 23 10.98 -5.86 -6.32
CA ARG A 23 10.11 -6.78 -5.56
C ARG A 23 10.40 -6.78 -4.05
N VAL A 24 11.67 -6.61 -3.65
CA VAL A 24 12.06 -6.50 -2.22
C VAL A 24 11.58 -5.17 -1.64
N LEU A 25 11.72 -4.09 -2.40
CA LEU A 25 11.29 -2.76 -1.96
C LEU A 25 9.76 -2.69 -1.79
N ILE A 26 9.00 -3.31 -2.69
CA ILE A 26 7.54 -3.46 -2.54
C ILE A 26 7.18 -4.30 -1.30
N THR A 27 7.95 -5.36 -1.01
CA THR A 27 7.70 -6.17 0.20
C THR A 27 7.96 -5.35 1.48
N VAL A 28 9.03 -4.55 1.51
CA VAL A 28 9.35 -3.66 2.63
C VAL A 28 8.28 -2.58 2.80
N SER A 29 7.78 -1.98 1.70
CA SER A 29 6.74 -0.95 1.80
C SER A 29 5.44 -1.49 2.38
N LEU A 30 5.03 -2.69 1.96
CA LEU A 30 3.87 -3.39 2.50
C LEU A 30 4.04 -3.75 3.99
N ALA A 31 5.23 -4.18 4.39
CA ALA A 31 5.54 -4.43 5.80
C ALA A 31 5.47 -3.13 6.64
N LEU A 32 5.96 -2.01 6.11
CA LEU A 32 5.85 -0.70 6.76
C LEU A 32 4.39 -0.24 6.91
N PHE A 33 3.56 -0.46 5.88
CA PHE A 33 2.12 -0.21 5.98
C PHE A 33 1.45 -1.08 7.04
N ALA A 34 1.71 -2.38 7.03
CA ALA A 34 1.12 -3.31 8.00
C ALA A 34 1.53 -2.96 9.44
N GLY A 35 2.83 -2.71 9.66
CA GLY A 35 3.38 -2.31 10.96
C GLY A 35 2.84 -0.97 11.45
N GLY A 36 2.78 0.04 10.57
CA GLY A 36 2.23 1.36 10.90
C GLY A 36 0.75 1.31 11.25
N ASN A 37 -0.07 0.57 10.49
CA ASN A 37 -1.49 0.39 10.80
C ASN A 37 -1.70 -0.40 12.10
N ALA A 38 -0.96 -1.48 12.32
CA ALA A 38 -1.02 -2.25 13.56
C ALA A 38 -0.63 -1.39 14.78
N TRP A 39 0.40 -0.56 14.66
CA TRP A 39 0.82 0.34 15.73
C TRP A 39 -0.27 1.40 16.03
N LEU A 40 -0.97 1.90 15.01
CA LEU A 40 -2.12 2.81 15.23
C LEU A 40 -3.26 2.17 16.04
N THR A 41 -3.44 0.84 15.98
CA THR A 41 -4.50 0.17 16.77
C THR A 41 -4.23 0.16 18.28
N VAL A 42 -2.99 0.40 18.71
CA VAL A 42 -2.59 0.42 20.13
C VAL A 42 -2.68 1.84 20.72
N ILE A 43 -2.92 2.85 19.88
CA ILE A 43 -2.98 4.26 20.29
C ILE A 43 -4.37 4.60 20.82
N GLY A 44 -4.44 5.01 22.09
CA GLY A 44 -5.67 5.44 22.76
C GLY A 44 -5.91 6.96 22.71
N PRO A 45 -7.10 7.42 23.13
CA PRO A 45 -7.51 8.84 23.06
C PRO A 45 -6.62 9.82 23.83
N SER A 46 -5.88 9.35 24.84
CA SER A 46 -4.99 10.15 25.70
C SER A 46 -3.52 10.14 25.25
N THR A 47 -3.23 9.62 24.06
CA THR A 47 -1.85 9.42 23.59
C THR A 47 -1.26 10.73 23.03
N SER A 48 -0.04 11.05 23.44
CA SER A 48 0.71 12.22 22.95
C SER A 48 0.89 12.20 21.43
N ILE A 49 0.75 13.36 20.79
CA ILE A 49 0.99 13.58 19.34
C ILE A 49 2.37 13.05 18.91
N ALA A 50 3.38 13.11 19.78
CA ALA A 50 4.71 12.60 19.48
C ALA A 50 4.74 11.07 19.29
N VAL A 51 3.89 10.34 20.00
CA VAL A 51 3.78 8.88 19.88
C VAL A 51 2.99 8.51 18.61
N ILE A 52 2.07 9.37 18.18
CA ILE A 52 1.33 9.22 16.92
C ILE A 52 2.28 9.47 15.72
N ALA A 53 3.26 10.35 15.85
CA ALA A 53 4.19 10.66 14.75
C ALA A 53 4.93 9.42 14.22
N GLY A 54 5.31 8.48 15.10
CA GLY A 54 5.99 7.23 14.73
C GLY A 54 5.25 6.39 13.68
N PRO A 55 4.03 5.91 13.95
CA PRO A 55 3.24 5.16 12.98
C PRO A 55 2.94 5.95 11.70
N LEU A 56 2.67 7.26 11.80
CA LEU A 56 2.41 8.09 10.61
C LEU A 56 3.66 8.22 9.72
N LEU A 57 4.85 8.29 10.31
CA LEU A 57 6.12 8.24 9.58
C LEU A 57 6.29 6.89 8.88
N MET A 58 6.01 5.79 9.58
CA MET A 58 6.13 4.43 9.06
C MET A 58 5.21 4.21 7.85
N VAL A 59 3.95 4.63 7.95
CA VAL A 59 2.98 4.60 6.84
C VAL A 59 3.43 5.51 5.69
N GLY A 60 3.88 6.73 5.98
CA GLY A 60 4.34 7.68 4.95
C GLY A 60 5.58 7.19 4.18
N LEU A 61 6.52 6.53 4.86
CA LEU A 61 7.69 5.90 4.25
C LEU A 61 7.28 4.72 3.35
N GLY A 62 6.36 3.87 3.81
CA GLY A 62 5.81 2.78 3.01
C GLY A 62 5.12 3.31 1.74
N ALA A 63 4.31 4.36 1.86
CA ALA A 63 3.62 4.98 0.74
C ALA A 63 4.60 5.51 -0.33
N GLY A 64 5.59 6.33 0.07
CA GLY A 64 6.55 6.89 -0.87
C GLY A 64 7.43 5.84 -1.54
N LEU A 65 7.79 4.77 -0.83
CA LEU A 65 8.56 3.66 -1.40
C LEU A 65 7.74 2.87 -2.45
N SER A 66 6.47 2.59 -2.16
CA SER A 66 5.55 1.93 -3.11
C SER A 66 5.36 2.76 -4.38
N PHE A 67 5.08 4.06 -4.24
CA PHE A 67 4.87 4.94 -5.39
C PHE A 67 6.13 5.05 -6.25
N GLY A 68 7.30 5.28 -5.64
CA GLY A 68 8.55 5.45 -6.38
C GLY A 68 8.98 4.19 -7.15
N VAL A 69 8.90 3.02 -6.51
CA VAL A 69 9.38 1.77 -7.12
C VAL A 69 8.37 1.19 -8.11
N GLY A 70 7.07 1.24 -7.78
CA GLY A 70 6.01 0.72 -8.65
C GLY A 70 5.91 1.50 -9.95
N ASP A 71 5.89 2.84 -9.87
CA ASP A 71 5.79 3.69 -11.06
C ASP A 71 7.05 3.60 -11.91
N GLY A 72 8.23 3.60 -11.29
CA GLY A 72 9.51 3.47 -11.99
C GLY A 72 9.62 2.14 -12.74
N ALA A 73 9.19 1.03 -12.12
CA ALA A 73 9.16 -0.28 -12.77
C ALA A 73 8.16 -0.32 -13.93
N ALA A 74 6.97 0.25 -13.77
CA ALA A 74 5.97 0.32 -14.83
C ALA A 74 6.47 1.17 -16.03
N MET A 75 7.08 2.33 -15.75
CA MET A 75 7.61 3.22 -16.79
C MET A 75 8.84 2.64 -17.49
N SER A 76 9.62 1.76 -16.84
CA SER A 76 10.77 1.10 -17.47
C SER A 76 10.41 0.14 -18.62
N LEU A 77 9.12 -0.22 -18.75
CA LEU A 77 8.60 -1.09 -19.81
C LEU A 77 8.00 -0.33 -21.00
N VAL A 78 7.97 1.01 -20.92
CA VAL A 78 7.33 1.87 -21.93
C VAL A 78 8.40 2.48 -22.83
N GLU A 79 8.15 2.45 -24.14
CA GLU A 79 9.01 3.12 -25.12
C GLU A 79 9.04 4.65 -24.88
N PRO A 80 10.20 5.32 -25.03
CA PRO A 80 10.36 6.73 -24.73
C PRO A 80 9.33 7.65 -25.43
N GLU A 81 8.95 7.32 -26.66
CA GLU A 81 8.00 8.08 -27.46
C GLU A 81 6.57 8.05 -26.88
N GLN A 82 6.27 7.06 -26.04
CA GLN A 82 4.95 6.86 -25.41
C GLN A 82 4.95 7.20 -23.91
N ALA A 83 6.09 7.60 -23.34
CA ALA A 83 6.23 7.85 -21.91
C ALA A 83 5.23 8.89 -21.39
N GLY A 84 4.93 9.94 -22.18
CA GLY A 84 3.94 10.95 -21.83
C GLY A 84 2.51 10.39 -21.74
N MET A 85 2.11 9.57 -22.73
CA MET A 85 0.80 8.92 -22.76
C MET A 85 0.66 7.91 -21.62
N ALA A 86 1.69 7.11 -21.37
CA ALA A 86 1.69 6.11 -20.31
C ALA A 86 1.67 6.74 -18.92
N THR A 87 2.42 7.82 -18.70
CA THR A 87 2.39 8.59 -17.43
C THR A 87 1.01 9.21 -17.20
N GLY A 88 0.38 9.78 -18.23
CA GLY A 88 -0.97 10.32 -18.13
C GLY A 88 -2.01 9.26 -17.76
N PHE A 89 -1.90 8.07 -18.36
CA PHE A 89 -2.76 6.93 -18.01
C PHE A 89 -2.52 6.45 -16.57
N LEU A 90 -1.26 6.31 -16.13
CA LEU A 90 -0.94 5.92 -14.76
C LEU A 90 -1.48 6.91 -13.73
N ASN A 91 -1.34 8.22 -13.97
CA ASN A 91 -1.90 9.24 -13.07
C ASN A 91 -3.43 9.16 -12.99
N THR A 92 -4.10 8.93 -14.13
CA THR A 92 -5.55 8.75 -14.16
C THR A 92 -5.99 7.52 -13.36
N MET A 93 -5.30 6.39 -13.55
CA MET A 93 -5.57 5.16 -12.79
C MET A 93 -5.33 5.36 -11.30
N ARG A 94 -4.26 6.06 -10.92
CA ARG A 94 -3.93 6.38 -9.53
C ARG A 94 -5.04 7.22 -8.89
N ILE A 95 -5.27 8.43 -9.39
CA ILE A 95 -6.24 9.37 -8.81
C ILE A 95 -7.65 8.78 -8.87
N GLY A 96 -8.00 8.08 -9.95
CA GLY A 96 -9.27 7.38 -10.08
C GLY A 96 -9.44 6.28 -9.02
N SER A 97 -8.42 5.46 -8.79
CA SER A 97 -8.46 4.42 -7.75
C SER A 97 -8.53 5.00 -6.34
N GLU A 98 -7.84 6.11 -6.08
CA GLU A 98 -7.90 6.82 -4.79
C GLU A 98 -9.31 7.34 -4.51
N ALA A 99 -9.96 7.96 -5.51
CA ALA A 99 -11.33 8.45 -5.38
C ALA A 99 -12.33 7.31 -5.08
N ILE A 100 -12.22 6.19 -5.80
CA ILE A 100 -13.05 5.00 -5.57
C ILE A 100 -12.82 4.47 -4.16
N LEU A 101 -11.56 4.34 -3.73
CA LEU A 101 -11.21 3.85 -2.41
C LEU A 101 -11.79 4.74 -1.31
N ILE A 102 -11.64 6.06 -1.43
CA ILE A 102 -12.17 7.04 -0.45
C ILE A 102 -13.70 6.89 -0.34
N ALA A 103 -14.41 6.78 -1.46
CA ALA A 103 -15.86 6.62 -1.46
C ALA A 103 -16.30 5.31 -0.78
N VAL A 104 -15.66 4.19 -1.12
CA VAL A 104 -15.94 2.88 -0.51
C VAL A 104 -15.63 2.91 0.98
N TYR A 105 -14.47 3.45 1.36
CA TYR A 105 -14.04 3.53 2.75
C TYR A 105 -14.99 4.38 3.60
N GLY A 106 -15.42 5.54 3.08
CA GLY A 106 -16.43 6.38 3.72
C GLY A 106 -17.77 5.66 3.90
N ALA A 107 -18.24 4.96 2.87
CA ALA A 107 -19.49 4.18 2.95
C ALA A 107 -19.42 3.05 4.00
N VAL A 108 -18.29 2.34 4.06
CA VAL A 108 -18.04 1.32 5.09
C VAL A 108 -18.03 1.95 6.48
N LEU A 109 -17.35 3.08 6.65
CA LEU A 109 -17.26 3.77 7.94
C LEU A 109 -18.64 4.21 8.44
N VAL A 110 -19.44 4.87 7.59
CA VAL A 110 -20.82 5.27 7.92
C VAL A 110 -21.68 4.06 8.28
N SER A 111 -21.56 2.96 7.52
CA SER A 111 -22.29 1.73 7.79
C SER A 111 -21.94 1.14 9.16
N LEU A 112 -20.64 1.06 9.48
CA LEU A 112 -20.15 0.55 10.77
C LEU A 112 -20.60 1.44 11.94
N ILE A 113 -20.53 2.76 11.81
CA ILE A 113 -21.03 3.68 12.85
C ILE A 113 -22.55 3.50 13.04
N GLY A 114 -23.29 3.34 11.94
CA GLY A 114 -24.74 3.11 11.96
C GLY A 114 -25.15 1.89 12.78
N THR A 115 -24.34 0.82 12.79
CA THR A 115 -24.62 -0.38 13.61
C THR A 115 -24.64 -0.12 15.12
N ARG A 116 -23.96 0.94 15.58
CA ARG A 116 -23.85 1.32 17.01
C ARG A 116 -24.77 2.47 17.37
N VAL A 117 -24.94 3.42 16.45
CA VAL A 117 -25.70 4.67 16.67
C VAL A 117 -27.18 4.50 16.33
N GLY A 118 -27.56 3.50 15.52
CA GLY A 118 -28.95 3.19 15.19
C GLY A 118 -29.60 4.16 14.19
N SER A 119 -28.87 5.15 13.68
CA SER A 119 -29.32 6.09 12.65
C SER A 119 -28.23 6.32 11.62
N GLN A 120 -28.58 6.12 10.33
CA GLN A 120 -27.64 6.31 9.22
C GLN A 120 -27.33 7.79 8.96
N GLU A 121 -28.30 8.69 9.20
CA GLU A 121 -28.09 10.13 9.09
C GLU A 121 -27.13 10.63 10.18
N LEU A 122 -27.34 10.17 11.42
CA LEU A 122 -26.46 10.51 12.53
C LEU A 122 -25.07 9.90 12.35
N ALA A 123 -24.98 8.69 11.81
CA ALA A 123 -23.71 8.04 11.47
C ALA A 123 -22.91 8.82 10.40
N ALA A 124 -23.60 9.40 9.40
CA ALA A 124 -22.95 10.24 8.39
C ALA A 124 -22.40 11.54 8.99
N LYS A 125 -23.14 12.18 9.92
CA LYS A 125 -22.67 13.35 10.68
C LYS A 125 -21.44 13.02 11.52
N VAL A 126 -21.50 11.92 12.27
CA VAL A 126 -20.37 11.45 13.09
C VAL A 126 -19.14 11.11 12.25
N ALA A 127 -19.32 10.45 11.09
CA ALA A 127 -18.23 10.16 10.16
C ALA A 127 -17.57 11.44 9.60
N ALA A 128 -18.34 12.52 9.46
CA ALA A 128 -17.86 13.85 9.07
C ALA A 128 -17.25 14.65 10.24
N GLY A 129 -17.23 14.10 11.45
CA GLY A 129 -16.70 14.76 12.65
C GLY A 129 -17.71 15.60 13.43
N ASP A 130 -18.99 15.56 13.06
CA ASP A 130 -20.06 16.21 13.80
C ASP A 130 -20.65 15.26 14.85
N LEU A 131 -20.40 15.56 16.13
CA LEU A 131 -20.85 14.79 17.28
C LEU A 131 -22.15 15.35 17.91
N THR A 132 -22.87 16.22 17.19
CA THR A 132 -24.16 16.75 17.65
C THR A 132 -25.31 15.77 17.36
N GLY A 133 -26.42 15.89 18.11
CA GLY A 133 -27.64 15.14 17.84
C GLY A 133 -27.77 13.77 18.54
N GLY A 134 -26.89 13.46 19.50
CA GLY A 134 -26.98 12.26 20.34
C GLY A 134 -26.10 12.37 21.59
N ASP A 135 -26.00 11.28 22.37
CA ASP A 135 -25.06 11.20 23.50
C ASP A 135 -23.62 11.17 22.96
N PRO A 136 -22.77 12.19 23.27
CA PRO A 136 -21.40 12.24 22.79
C PRO A 136 -20.57 11.00 23.12
N ALA A 137 -20.86 10.31 24.25
CA ALA A 137 -20.16 9.09 24.64
C ALA A 137 -20.47 7.92 23.69
N VAL A 138 -21.74 7.80 23.27
CA VAL A 138 -22.17 6.75 22.32
C VAL A 138 -21.62 7.04 20.92
N LEU A 139 -21.65 8.30 20.49
CA LEU A 139 -21.18 8.71 19.16
C LEU A 139 -19.66 8.52 19.02
N THR A 140 -18.88 8.95 20.03
CA THR A 140 -17.42 8.75 20.04
C THR A 140 -17.04 7.28 20.11
N ALA A 141 -17.71 6.49 20.95
CA ALA A 141 -17.48 5.04 21.02
C ALA A 141 -17.80 4.34 19.70
N GLY A 142 -18.91 4.71 19.04
CA GLY A 142 -19.30 4.19 17.73
C GLY A 142 -18.26 4.52 16.64
N PHE A 143 -17.78 5.76 16.62
CA PHE A 143 -16.72 6.22 15.71
C PHE A 143 -15.39 5.49 15.95
N THR A 144 -14.91 5.42 17.20
CA THR A 144 -13.66 4.72 17.55
C THR A 144 -13.73 3.25 17.18
N HIS A 145 -14.87 2.60 17.43
CA HIS A 145 -15.07 1.19 17.06
C HIS A 145 -15.00 0.99 15.55
N ALA A 146 -15.68 1.84 14.78
CA ALA A 146 -15.65 1.78 13.32
C ALA A 146 -14.25 2.02 12.76
N LEU A 147 -13.51 2.99 13.33
CA LEU A 147 -12.10 3.24 12.97
C LEU A 147 -11.20 2.03 13.25
N HIS A 148 -11.33 1.39 14.41
CA HIS A 148 -10.54 0.20 14.73
C HIS A 148 -10.80 -0.93 13.73
N ILE A 149 -12.06 -1.19 13.38
CA ILE A 149 -12.41 -2.21 12.39
C ILE A 149 -11.80 -1.86 11.02
N ALA A 150 -11.91 -0.60 10.60
CA ALA A 150 -11.39 -0.16 9.32
C ALA A 150 -9.84 -0.22 9.25
N LEU A 151 -9.16 0.14 10.33
CA LEU A 151 -7.70 0.02 10.48
C LEU A 151 -7.27 -1.45 10.44
N CYS A 152 -7.96 -2.34 11.18
CA CYS A 152 -7.69 -3.78 11.15
C CYS A 152 -7.92 -4.37 9.75
N GLY A 153 -9.00 -3.98 9.07
CA GLY A 153 -9.28 -4.42 7.70
C GLY A 153 -8.17 -3.99 6.73
N THR A 154 -7.74 -2.73 6.82
CA THR A 154 -6.64 -2.20 6.00
C THR A 154 -5.34 -2.95 6.28
N ALA A 155 -5.01 -3.16 7.57
CA ALA A 155 -3.84 -3.94 7.98
C ALA A 155 -3.87 -5.36 7.43
N ALA A 156 -5.03 -6.03 7.47
CA ALA A 156 -5.21 -7.38 6.94
C ALA A 156 -5.00 -7.42 5.42
N VAL A 157 -5.56 -6.46 4.66
CA VAL A 157 -5.34 -6.34 3.21
C VAL A 157 -3.86 -6.14 2.89
N CYS A 158 -3.18 -5.25 3.62
CA CYS A 158 -1.72 -5.05 3.46
C CYS A 158 -0.94 -6.32 3.79
N LEU A 159 -1.30 -7.04 4.86
CA LEU A 159 -0.63 -8.28 5.24
C LEU A 159 -0.81 -9.37 4.18
N VAL A 160 -2.03 -9.56 3.67
CA VAL A 160 -2.32 -10.51 2.58
C VAL A 160 -1.51 -10.15 1.34
N GLY A 161 -1.46 -8.87 0.97
CA GLY A 161 -0.61 -8.39 -0.13
C GLY A 161 0.87 -8.69 0.10
N THR A 162 1.38 -8.45 1.32
CA THR A 162 2.76 -8.77 1.70
C THR A 162 3.06 -10.25 1.51
N VAL A 163 2.21 -11.12 2.04
CA VAL A 163 2.37 -12.59 1.97
C VAL A 163 2.28 -13.07 0.52
N ALA A 164 1.34 -12.55 -0.27
CA ALA A 164 1.19 -12.92 -1.67
C ALA A 164 2.45 -12.57 -2.49
N ILE A 165 3.01 -11.37 -2.29
CA ILE A 165 4.23 -10.93 -2.98
C ILE A 165 5.45 -11.72 -2.51
N ALA A 166 5.57 -11.97 -1.20
CA ALA A 166 6.63 -12.80 -0.63
C ALA A 166 6.56 -14.25 -1.15
N ALA A 167 5.37 -14.83 -1.26
CA ALA A 167 5.17 -16.16 -1.82
C ALA A 167 5.49 -16.21 -3.32
N ALA A 168 5.12 -15.18 -4.08
CA ALA A 168 5.49 -15.06 -5.50
C ALA A 168 7.02 -14.89 -5.69
N LEU A 169 7.70 -14.31 -4.70
CA LEU A 169 9.17 -14.23 -4.64
C LEU A 169 9.84 -15.57 -4.34
N ALA A 170 9.25 -16.35 -3.43
CA ALA A 170 9.79 -17.63 -2.99
C ALA A 170 9.65 -18.75 -4.02
N ARG A 171 8.80 -18.61 -5.05
CA ARG A 171 8.65 -19.61 -6.11
C ARG A 171 9.91 -19.60 -7.00
N PRO A 172 10.75 -20.66 -6.98
CA PRO A 172 11.92 -20.72 -7.84
C PRO A 172 11.48 -20.68 -9.31
N ARG A 173 12.10 -19.78 -10.08
CA ARG A 173 11.92 -19.69 -11.54
C ARG A 173 12.28 -21.07 -12.09
N ARG A 174 11.29 -21.87 -12.52
CA ARG A 174 11.54 -23.06 -13.31
C ARG A 174 12.31 -22.58 -14.55
N VAL A 175 13.63 -22.75 -14.51
CA VAL A 175 14.46 -22.68 -15.70
C VAL A 175 13.87 -23.71 -16.64
N ALA A 176 13.21 -23.27 -17.70
CA ALA A 176 12.87 -24.14 -18.80
C ALA A 176 14.20 -24.66 -19.33
N ALA A 177 14.56 -25.89 -18.94
CA ALA A 177 15.67 -26.61 -19.52
C ALA A 177 15.34 -26.74 -21.01
N ASN A 178 16.10 -26.04 -21.85
CA ASN A 178 15.99 -26.11 -23.29
C ASN A 178 16.58 -27.48 -23.72
N PRO A 179 15.79 -28.48 -24.15
CA PRO A 179 16.34 -29.73 -24.61
C PRO A 179 16.64 -29.57 -26.10
N GLY A 180 17.87 -29.18 -26.45
CA GLY A 180 18.22 -29.04 -27.86
C GLY A 180 19.56 -28.37 -28.18
N SER A 181 20.66 -28.82 -27.59
CA SER A 181 21.99 -28.63 -28.17
C SER A 181 22.66 -30.00 -28.33
N ASN A 182 22.20 -30.75 -29.34
CA ASN A 182 22.95 -31.90 -29.85
C ASN A 182 23.97 -31.36 -30.85
N ASP A 183 25.13 -30.96 -30.34
CA ASP A 183 26.32 -30.74 -31.14
C ASP A 183 26.74 -32.06 -31.78
N SER A 184 26.59 -32.13 -33.10
CA SER A 184 27.21 -33.18 -33.91
C SER A 184 28.66 -32.77 -34.21
N PRO A 185 29.68 -33.57 -33.90
CA PRO A 185 31.06 -33.23 -34.24
C PRO A 185 31.26 -33.23 -35.76
N LEU A 186 31.78 -32.13 -36.30
CA LEU A 186 32.28 -32.04 -37.68
C LEU A 186 33.39 -33.09 -37.90
N PRO A 187 33.32 -33.95 -38.93
CA PRO A 187 34.44 -34.79 -39.31
C PRO A 187 35.48 -33.96 -40.05
N THR A 188 36.65 -33.79 -39.43
CA THR A 188 37.90 -33.43 -40.09
C THR A 188 38.29 -34.53 -41.07
N LYS A 189 38.35 -34.21 -42.36
CA LYS A 189 39.17 -34.95 -43.32
C LYS A 189 40.24 -34.04 -43.90
N VAL A 190 41.46 -34.38 -43.51
CA VAL A 190 42.73 -33.99 -44.12
C VAL A 190 42.92 -34.84 -45.37
N ALA A 191 43.14 -34.20 -46.52
CA ALA A 191 43.99 -34.58 -47.66
C ALA A 191 43.58 -33.77 -48.89
#